data_AF-A0A7C4ASF1-F1
#
_entry.id   AF-A0A7C4ASF1-F1
#
_cell.length_a   1.000
_cell.length_b   1.000
_cell.length_c   1.000
_cell.angle_alpha   90.00
_cell.angle_beta   90.00
_cell.angle_gamma   90.00
#
_symmetry.space_group_name_H-M   'P 1'
#
loop_
_entity.id
_entity.type
_entity.pdbx_description
1 polymer ?
#
loop_
_entity_poly.entity_id
_entity_poly.type
_entity_poly.pdbx_seq_one_letter_code
_entity_poly.pdbx_strand_id
1 'polypeptide(L)'
;MKRPLILLVNPWIHDFAAYDLWARPLGLLVLAARLRRMGLEPMLIDCVAAEHPAMPSRKTKPDGRGRFLKTPIDKPACIAHVPRTFSRYGLPPEIVEQDLARLPRPQAIFVTSLMTYWYTGVRETIMLVRKAFPGVPVVLGGVYATLMPDHALQVCAPDEVWSGPGEPGLSKILGRLLGRGFAKVEDGPEWEFSACLDLMGNASFLPLLTSRGCPMRCSYCASARLFPRFVARPAQDAVRCIEQALQQYGIQDVVVYDDAFLYDAASRALPILQACAERFPHLRWHAPNGLHVRYITREVALAMKRAGFETIRLGLESSADAFHRRTGGKTGRQEFISAVSHLRDAGFTAKNVAAYLLVGLPTQTRAQIEDDVDFVLRAGAAPKLAEYSPIPGTALWEAAVRRRRYDIANEPLFHNCTLLPAAEEEVDSRFLADMRRKISQQVLLTLQGHVDT
;
A
#
# COMPACT_ATOMS: atom_id res chain seq x y z
N MET A 1 38.31 -0.99 -0.51
CA MET A 1 37.75 0.15 0.25
C MET A 1 36.35 -0.23 0.74
N LYS A 2 35.99 0.05 2.00
CA LYS A 2 34.62 -0.16 2.50
C LYS A 2 33.66 0.75 1.74
N ARG A 3 32.53 0.20 1.27
CA ARG A 3 31.50 0.99 0.56
C ARG A 3 30.80 1.90 1.57
N PRO A 4 30.43 3.14 1.18
CA PRO A 4 29.68 4.01 2.09
C PRO A 4 28.30 3.46 2.41
N LEU A 5 28.00 3.38 3.70
CA LEU A 5 26.75 2.88 4.22
C LEU A 5 25.67 3.96 4.17
N ILE A 6 24.52 3.62 3.57
CA ILE A 6 23.31 4.43 3.57
C ILE A 6 22.24 3.67 4.34
N LEU A 7 21.71 4.28 5.39
CA LEU A 7 20.66 3.65 6.19
C LEU A 7 19.30 4.00 5.59
N LEU A 8 18.49 2.99 5.34
CA LEU A 8 17.09 3.09 4.94
C LEU A 8 16.22 2.71 6.13
N VAL A 9 15.17 3.48 6.41
CA VAL A 9 14.34 3.27 7.60
C VAL A 9 12.87 3.27 7.22
N ASN A 10 12.21 2.13 7.44
CA ASN A 10 10.76 2.05 7.42
C ASN A 10 10.26 2.35 8.85
N PRO A 11 9.58 3.49 9.07
CA PRO A 11 9.27 3.96 10.42
C PRO A 11 8.12 3.19 11.07
N TRP A 12 7.95 3.39 12.38
CA TRP A 12 6.78 2.90 13.09
C TRP A 12 5.48 3.51 12.56
N ILE A 13 4.40 2.74 12.71
CA ILE A 13 3.05 3.22 12.45
C ILE A 13 2.40 3.53 13.80
N HIS A 14 1.93 4.77 13.97
CA HIS A 14 1.09 5.19 15.09
C HIS A 14 -0.35 5.33 14.61
N ASP A 15 -1.23 4.45 15.08
CA ASP A 15 -2.60 4.37 14.56
C ASP A 15 -3.56 3.71 15.57
N PHE A 16 -4.85 3.79 15.30
CA PHE A 16 -5.89 2.95 15.89
C PHE A 16 -5.92 1.54 15.29
N ALA A 17 -5.59 1.42 14.00
CA ALA A 17 -5.63 0.17 13.26
C ALA A 17 -4.59 0.13 12.12
N ALA A 18 -3.71 -0.88 12.14
CA ALA A 18 -2.81 -1.19 11.04
C ALA A 18 -2.75 -2.70 10.83
N TYR A 19 -2.67 -3.14 9.57
CA TYR A 19 -2.70 -4.55 9.18
C TYR A 19 -1.60 -4.84 8.17
N ASP A 20 -0.91 -5.97 8.33
CA ASP A 20 0.03 -6.47 7.33
C ASP A 20 -0.75 -7.26 6.27
N LEU A 21 -1.14 -6.56 5.21
CA LEU A 21 -1.70 -7.14 3.98
C LEU A 21 -0.60 -7.24 2.93
N TRP A 22 0.48 -7.96 3.25
CA TRP A 22 1.69 -8.06 2.43
C TRP A 22 2.48 -6.74 2.32
N ALA A 23 2.44 -5.92 3.36
CA ALA A 23 3.02 -4.59 3.36
C ALA A 23 4.55 -4.66 3.36
N ARG A 24 5.19 -4.01 2.38
CA ARG A 24 6.65 -3.91 2.25
C ARG A 24 7.02 -2.49 1.84
N PRO A 25 8.16 -1.93 2.30
CA PRO A 25 8.57 -0.58 1.98
C PRO A 25 9.17 -0.53 0.56
N LEU A 26 8.35 -0.80 -0.47
CA LEU A 26 8.78 -0.91 -1.87
C LEU A 26 9.62 0.28 -2.33
N GLY A 27 9.26 1.51 -1.93
CA GLY A 27 10.05 2.71 -2.23
C GLY A 27 11.48 2.63 -1.70
N LEU A 28 11.70 2.08 -0.49
CA LEU A 28 13.04 1.88 0.06
C LEU A 28 13.79 0.76 -0.64
N LEU A 29 13.13 -0.34 -1.00
CA LEU A 29 13.77 -1.45 -1.74
C LEU A 29 14.22 -1.01 -3.14
N VAL A 30 13.41 -0.18 -3.79
CA VAL A 30 13.72 0.51 -5.05
C VAL A 30 14.95 1.41 -4.88
N LEU A 31 15.00 2.22 -3.82
CA LEU A 31 16.17 3.03 -3.52
C LEU A 31 17.41 2.17 -3.22
N ALA A 32 17.26 1.06 -2.48
CA ALA A 32 18.34 0.14 -2.17
C ALA A 32 18.98 -0.45 -3.45
N ALA A 33 18.17 -0.87 -4.42
CA ALA A 33 18.66 -1.38 -5.69
C ALA A 33 19.49 -0.32 -6.42
N ARG A 34 19.01 0.93 -6.45
CA ARG A 34 19.74 2.05 -7.05
C ARG A 34 21.03 2.37 -6.30
N LEU A 35 21.01 2.36 -4.97
CA LEU A 35 22.19 2.55 -4.13
C LEU A 35 23.27 1.49 -4.41
N ARG A 36 22.89 0.21 -4.54
CA ARG A 36 23.82 -0.88 -4.91
C ARG A 36 24.46 -0.64 -6.27
N ARG A 37 23.70 -0.18 -7.28
CA ARG A 37 24.21 0.18 -8.62
C ARG A 37 25.18 1.36 -8.58
N MET A 38 25.04 2.25 -7.60
CA MET A 38 25.94 3.39 -7.36
C MET A 38 27.18 3.00 -6.54
N GLY A 39 27.37 1.73 -6.21
CA GLY A 39 28.49 1.24 -5.40
C GLY A 39 28.39 1.59 -3.91
N LEU A 40 27.18 1.92 -3.44
CA LEU A 40 26.86 2.18 -2.03
C LEU A 40 26.32 0.92 -1.36
N GLU A 41 26.38 0.91 -0.03
CA GLU A 41 25.92 -0.20 0.80
C GLU A 41 24.63 0.21 1.52
N PRO A 42 23.44 -0.17 1.00
CA PRO A 42 22.20 0.08 1.72
C PRO A 42 22.04 -0.91 2.88
N MET A 43 21.64 -0.40 4.03
CA MET A 43 21.09 -1.19 5.13
C MET A 43 19.65 -0.78 5.39
N LEU A 44 18.81 -1.72 5.86
CA LEU A 44 17.41 -1.45 6.18
C LEU A 44 17.16 -1.68 7.67
N ILE A 45 16.52 -0.71 8.32
CA ILE A 45 15.84 -0.89 9.60
C ILE A 45 14.34 -0.83 9.34
N ASP A 46 13.66 -1.96 9.52
CA ASP A 46 12.21 -2.05 9.37
C ASP A 46 11.53 -2.06 10.74
N CYS A 47 11.09 -0.89 11.20
CA CYS A 47 10.45 -0.73 12.50
C CYS A 47 9.13 -1.50 12.59
N VAL A 48 8.50 -1.85 11.46
CA VAL A 48 7.24 -2.62 11.42
C VAL A 48 7.44 -4.09 11.02
N ALA A 49 8.68 -4.58 11.07
CA ALA A 49 8.98 -5.98 10.78
C ALA A 49 8.09 -6.92 11.62
N ALA A 50 7.51 -7.92 10.95
CA ALA A 50 6.64 -8.90 11.59
C ALA A 50 7.44 -9.90 12.45
N GLU A 51 8.69 -10.13 12.10
CA GLU A 51 9.60 -11.11 12.71
C GLU A 51 10.93 -10.43 13.04
N HIS A 52 11.56 -10.84 14.14
CA HIS A 52 12.88 -10.36 14.54
C HIS A 52 13.58 -11.43 15.41
N PRO A 53 14.90 -11.69 15.25
CA PRO A 53 15.60 -12.73 16.02
C PRO A 53 15.55 -12.54 17.54
N ALA A 54 15.46 -11.30 18.01
CA ALA A 54 15.34 -10.98 19.44
C ALA A 54 13.89 -11.08 19.97
N MET A 55 12.94 -11.51 19.14
CA MET A 55 11.53 -11.67 19.50
C MET A 55 11.12 -13.16 19.44
N PRO A 56 10.14 -13.59 20.26
CA PRO A 56 9.56 -14.92 20.13
C PRO A 56 8.99 -15.12 18.72
N SER A 57 9.19 -16.31 18.15
CA SER A 57 8.59 -16.67 16.87
C SER A 57 7.08 -16.50 16.93
N ARG A 58 6.51 -15.83 15.92
CA ARG A 58 5.08 -15.58 15.80
C ARG A 58 4.54 -16.38 14.63
N LYS A 59 3.32 -16.90 14.79
CA LYS A 59 2.59 -17.53 13.69
C LYS A 59 2.18 -16.45 12.67
N THR A 60 2.95 -16.31 11.60
CA THR A 60 2.52 -15.68 10.35
C THR A 60 1.67 -16.66 9.55
N LYS A 61 0.82 -16.15 8.65
CA LYS A 61 0.13 -17.02 7.70
C LYS A 61 1.14 -17.57 6.69
N PRO A 62 0.89 -18.74 6.09
CA PRO A 62 1.79 -19.31 5.07
C PRO A 62 2.05 -18.37 3.88
N ASP A 63 1.08 -17.51 3.55
CA ASP A 63 1.20 -16.50 2.50
C ASP A 63 1.96 -15.23 2.92
N GLY A 64 2.55 -15.20 4.12
CA GLY A 64 3.32 -14.09 4.65
C GLY A 64 2.52 -12.96 5.29
N ARG A 65 1.18 -13.02 5.32
CA ARG A 65 0.37 -12.04 6.06
C ARG A 65 0.47 -12.26 7.56
N GLY A 66 0.36 -11.18 8.31
CA GLY A 66 0.44 -11.21 9.77
C GLY A 66 -0.33 -10.09 10.45
N ARG A 67 -0.25 -10.08 11.78
CA ARG A 67 -0.58 -8.90 12.56
C ARG A 67 0.74 -8.27 12.98
N PHE A 68 0.86 -6.97 12.77
CA PHE A 68 1.92 -6.19 13.39
C PHE A 68 1.87 -6.38 14.92
N LEU A 69 3.05 -6.39 15.54
CA LEU A 69 3.18 -6.10 16.96
C LEU A 69 2.45 -4.80 17.27
N LYS A 70 1.71 -4.74 18.37
CA LYS A 70 0.89 -3.59 18.75
C LYS A 70 1.13 -3.28 20.22
N THR A 71 1.61 -2.07 20.50
CA THR A 71 1.85 -1.56 21.86
C THR A 71 1.02 -0.30 22.06
N PRO A 72 0.10 -0.25 23.05
CA PRO A 72 -0.62 0.97 23.38
C PRO A 72 0.34 2.13 23.70
N ILE A 73 -0.01 3.33 23.21
CA ILE A 73 0.71 4.58 23.51
C ILE A 73 -0.29 5.69 23.79
N ASP A 74 0.17 6.80 24.36
CA ASP A 74 -0.67 7.97 24.61
C ASP A 74 -1.24 8.56 23.33
N LYS A 75 -2.49 9.02 23.40
CA LYS A 75 -3.12 9.73 22.29
C LYS A 75 -2.61 11.17 22.23
N PRO A 76 -2.31 11.68 21.03
CA PRO A 76 -2.25 13.12 20.82
C PRO A 76 -3.55 13.80 21.28
N ALA A 77 -3.43 14.99 21.87
CA ALA A 77 -4.55 15.70 22.49
C ALA A 77 -5.73 15.92 21.52
N CYS A 78 -5.44 16.24 20.25
CA CYS A 78 -6.44 16.47 19.20
C CYS A 78 -7.32 15.24 18.88
N ILE A 79 -6.89 14.03 19.27
CA ILE A 79 -7.65 12.77 19.06
C ILE A 79 -7.93 12.03 20.38
N ALA A 80 -7.76 12.68 21.54
CA ALA A 80 -7.95 12.06 22.84
C ALA A 80 -9.37 11.53 23.06
N HIS A 81 -10.38 12.21 22.48
CA HIS A 81 -11.80 11.86 22.54
C HIS A 81 -12.18 10.60 21.78
N VAL A 82 -11.31 10.08 20.90
CA VAL A 82 -11.62 8.91 20.07
C VAL A 82 -11.67 7.65 20.94
N PRO A 83 -12.78 6.89 20.98
CA PRO A 83 -12.95 5.75 21.90
C PRO A 83 -12.27 4.47 21.40
N ARG A 84 -11.02 4.57 20.93
CA ARG A 84 -10.20 3.45 20.45
C ARG A 84 -8.79 3.58 21.00
N THR A 85 -8.12 2.45 21.22
CA THR A 85 -6.71 2.44 21.64
C THR A 85 -5.83 2.91 20.49
N PHE A 86 -5.05 3.96 20.72
CA PHE A 86 -3.98 4.41 19.84
C PHE A 86 -2.71 3.63 20.18
N SER A 87 -1.95 3.21 19.18
CA SER A 87 -0.86 2.26 19.40
C SER A 87 0.28 2.45 18.43
N ARG A 88 1.48 2.11 18.91
CA ARG A 88 2.64 1.84 18.08
C ARG A 88 2.52 0.44 17.49
N TYR A 89 2.60 0.36 16.17
CA TYR A 89 2.66 -0.89 15.43
C TYR A 89 4.08 -1.15 14.98
N GLY A 90 4.59 -2.36 15.25
CA GLY A 90 5.95 -2.77 14.92
C GLY A 90 6.79 -3.19 16.12
N LEU A 91 8.10 -3.32 15.91
CA LEU A 91 9.09 -3.74 16.89
C LEU A 91 9.10 -2.81 18.12
N PRO A 92 9.36 -3.33 19.33
CA PRO A 92 9.64 -2.49 20.50
C PRO A 92 10.81 -1.52 20.25
N PRO A 93 10.77 -0.28 20.76
CA PRO A 93 11.86 0.69 20.59
C PRO A 93 13.22 0.16 21.01
N GLU A 94 13.27 -0.63 22.09
CA GLU A 94 14.50 -1.17 22.66
C GLU A 94 15.21 -2.13 21.69
N ILE A 95 14.44 -2.84 20.86
CA ILE A 95 14.99 -3.73 19.84
C ILE A 95 15.57 -2.91 18.69
N VAL A 96 14.83 -1.89 18.23
CA VAL A 96 15.33 -1.01 17.16
C VAL A 96 16.57 -0.23 17.62
N GLU A 97 16.62 0.21 18.89
CA GLU A 97 17.82 0.82 19.48
C GLU A 97 19.03 -0.14 19.45
N GLN A 98 18.83 -1.42 19.78
CA GLN A 98 19.89 -2.43 19.73
C GLN A 98 20.38 -2.66 18.29
N ASP A 99 19.48 -2.72 17.32
CA ASP A 99 19.84 -2.90 15.91
C ASP A 99 20.63 -1.70 15.41
N LEU A 100 20.17 -0.47 15.70
CA LEU A 100 20.89 0.76 15.36
C LEU A 100 22.28 0.79 16.00
N ALA A 101 22.43 0.36 17.26
CA ALA A 101 23.72 0.34 17.96
C ALA A 101 24.73 -0.65 17.36
N ARG A 102 24.27 -1.68 16.63
CA ARG A 102 25.12 -2.68 15.96
C ARG A 102 25.59 -2.23 14.58
N LEU A 103 24.94 -1.23 14.00
CA LEU A 103 25.27 -0.78 12.65
C LEU A 103 26.54 0.10 12.65
N PRO A 104 27.39 -0.02 11.62
CA PRO A 104 28.40 0.99 11.36
C PRO A 104 27.73 2.35 11.15
N ARG A 105 28.42 3.43 11.52
CA ARG A 105 27.90 4.79 11.34
C ARG A 105 27.54 5.06 9.87
N PRO A 106 26.25 5.32 9.54
CA PRO A 106 25.84 5.67 8.18
C PRO A 106 26.36 7.03 7.76
N GLN A 107 26.47 7.26 6.45
CA GLN A 107 26.76 8.60 5.92
C GLN A 107 25.50 9.42 5.63
N ALA A 108 24.37 8.77 5.42
CA ALA A 108 23.05 9.40 5.32
C ALA A 108 21.96 8.41 5.72
N ILE A 109 20.81 8.94 6.14
CA ILE A 109 19.64 8.17 6.57
C ILE A 109 18.45 8.60 5.70
N PHE A 110 17.76 7.65 5.07
CA PHE A 110 16.53 7.87 4.31
C PHE A 110 15.36 7.21 5.01
N VAL A 111 14.39 8.02 5.41
CA VAL A 111 13.16 7.57 6.07
C VAL A 111 12.01 7.67 5.08
N THR A 112 11.24 6.59 4.92
CA THR A 112 10.01 6.63 4.10
C THR A 112 8.80 7.05 4.92
N SER A 113 7.71 7.40 4.24
CA SER A 113 6.43 7.68 4.86
C SER A 113 5.30 7.31 3.90
N LEU A 114 4.24 6.66 4.42
CA LEU A 114 3.12 6.18 3.58
C LEU A 114 1.86 7.00 3.79
N MET A 115 1.32 7.05 5.01
CA MET A 115 0.11 7.82 5.29
C MET A 115 0.45 9.15 5.93
N THR A 116 -0.27 10.21 5.56
CA THR A 116 -0.11 11.56 6.14
C THR A 116 -0.37 11.56 7.65
N TYR A 117 -1.35 10.78 8.10
CA TYR A 117 -1.71 10.63 9.52
C TYR A 117 -0.77 9.72 10.33
N TRP A 118 0.26 9.12 9.73
CA TRP A 118 1.27 8.32 10.46
C TRP A 118 2.47 9.15 10.93
N TYR A 119 2.44 10.48 10.77
CA TYR A 119 3.61 11.32 11.02
C TYR A 119 4.14 11.24 12.46
N THR A 120 3.31 10.90 13.45
CA THR A 120 3.77 10.79 14.85
C THR A 120 4.74 9.61 15.03
N GLY A 121 4.51 8.50 14.32
CA GLY A 121 5.44 7.37 14.28
C GLY A 121 6.70 7.69 13.47
N VAL A 122 6.55 8.41 12.34
CA VAL A 122 7.70 8.93 11.56
C VAL A 122 8.59 9.84 12.43
N ARG A 123 7.99 10.75 13.21
CA ARG A 123 8.69 11.66 14.11
C ARG A 123 9.43 10.89 15.21
N GLU A 124 8.77 9.93 15.87
CA GLU A 124 9.41 9.08 16.87
C GLU A 124 10.63 8.35 16.29
N THR A 125 10.48 7.73 15.11
CA THR A 125 11.58 7.05 14.44
C THR A 125 12.73 8.01 14.10
N ILE A 126 12.44 9.22 13.57
CA ILE A 126 13.48 10.21 13.25
C ILE A 126 14.25 10.64 14.51
N MET A 127 13.56 10.89 15.63
CA MET A 127 14.21 11.22 16.90
C MET A 127 15.16 10.10 17.35
N LEU A 128 14.73 8.84 17.22
CA LEU A 128 15.54 7.70 17.61
C LEU A 128 16.80 7.55 16.76
N VAL A 129 16.68 7.63 15.43
CA VAL A 129 17.85 7.49 14.54
C VAL A 129 18.81 8.66 14.70
N ARG A 130 18.33 9.87 15.00
CA ARG A 130 19.20 11.02 15.34
C ARG A 130 19.93 10.81 16.66
N LYS A 131 19.28 10.24 17.67
CA LYS A 131 19.91 9.85 18.95
C LYS A 131 21.01 8.80 18.71
N ALA A 132 20.75 7.80 17.87
CA ALA A 132 21.71 6.75 17.54
C ALA A 132 22.89 7.26 16.69
N PHE A 133 22.64 8.19 15.76
CA PHE A 133 23.64 8.73 14.84
C PHE A 133 23.67 10.27 14.82
N PRO A 134 24.16 10.93 15.89
CA PRO A 134 24.18 12.38 15.97
C PRO A 134 24.96 13.01 14.82
N GLY A 135 24.36 13.98 14.13
CA GLY A 135 24.98 14.72 13.01
C GLY A 135 24.98 14.00 11.66
N VAL A 136 24.40 12.79 11.54
CA VAL A 136 24.19 12.17 10.22
C VAL A 136 22.93 12.77 9.58
N PRO A 137 22.97 13.20 8.31
CA PRO A 137 21.83 13.82 7.66
C PRO A 137 20.68 12.83 7.44
N VAL A 138 19.46 13.28 7.76
CA VAL A 138 18.20 12.54 7.63
C VAL A 138 17.36 13.16 6.51
N VAL A 139 17.03 12.36 5.51
CA VAL A 139 16.12 12.70 4.41
C VAL A 139 14.79 11.98 4.61
N LEU A 140 13.69 12.73 4.66
CA LEU A 140 12.34 12.17 4.73
C LEU A 140 11.67 12.22 3.35
N GLY A 141 11.29 11.05 2.84
CA GLY A 141 10.59 10.89 1.57
C GLY A 141 9.30 10.08 1.70
N GLY A 142 8.71 9.74 0.56
CA GLY A 142 7.48 8.95 0.47
C GLY A 142 6.22 9.79 0.31
N VAL A 143 5.06 9.15 0.46
CA VAL A 143 3.74 9.73 0.15
C VAL A 143 3.41 10.90 1.07
N TYR A 144 3.63 10.80 2.38
CA TYR A 144 3.37 11.92 3.30
C TYR A 144 4.29 13.11 3.01
N ALA A 145 5.60 12.88 2.85
CA ALA A 145 6.57 13.91 2.44
C ALA A 145 6.24 14.56 1.08
N THR A 146 5.55 13.84 0.20
CA THR A 146 5.13 14.35 -1.12
C THR A 146 3.85 15.18 -1.02
N LEU A 147 2.89 14.75 -0.22
CA LEU A 147 1.58 15.38 -0.11
C LEU A 147 1.56 16.56 0.86
N MET A 148 2.41 16.54 1.89
CA MET A 148 2.48 17.56 2.94
C MET A 148 3.93 17.90 3.33
N PRO A 149 4.76 18.40 2.38
CA PRO A 149 6.18 18.63 2.62
C PRO A 149 6.45 19.62 3.76
N ASP A 150 5.68 20.71 3.85
CA ASP A 150 5.89 21.75 4.86
C ASP A 150 5.59 21.21 6.27
N HIS A 151 4.49 20.47 6.43
CA HIS A 151 4.16 19.80 7.69
C HIS A 151 5.21 18.75 8.05
N ALA A 152 5.68 17.97 7.07
CA ALA A 152 6.76 16.99 7.27
C ALA A 152 8.06 17.64 7.76
N LEU A 153 8.44 18.78 7.16
CA LEU A 153 9.63 19.53 7.55
C LEU A 153 9.50 20.10 8.97
N GLN A 154 8.38 20.75 9.27
CA GLN A 154 8.15 21.43 10.55
C GLN A 154 8.00 20.46 11.72
N VAL A 155 7.25 19.37 11.55
CA VAL A 155 6.86 18.48 12.65
C VAL A 155 7.84 17.33 12.86
N CYS A 156 8.39 16.77 11.78
CA CYS A 156 9.34 15.67 11.88
C CYS A 156 10.81 16.14 11.94
N ALA A 157 11.09 17.40 11.59
CA ALA A 157 12.42 18.01 11.60
C ALA A 157 13.54 17.15 10.96
N PRO A 158 13.33 16.57 9.75
CA PRO A 158 14.43 15.99 8.98
C PRO A 158 15.39 17.11 8.51
N ASP A 159 16.60 16.75 8.08
CA ASP A 159 17.52 17.72 7.47
C ASP A 159 17.06 18.10 6.05
N GLU A 160 16.30 17.22 5.39
CA GLU A 160 15.69 17.49 4.08
C GLU A 160 14.38 16.70 3.89
N VAL A 161 13.42 17.30 3.20
CA VAL A 161 12.21 16.62 2.71
C VAL A 161 12.32 16.43 1.19
N TRP A 162 12.05 15.21 0.73
CA TRP A 162 11.99 14.88 -0.70
C TRP A 162 10.56 14.56 -1.12
N SER A 163 10.01 15.39 -2.02
CA SER A 163 8.69 15.19 -2.60
C SER A 163 8.76 14.56 -3.99
N GLY A 164 8.03 13.48 -4.20
CA GLY A 164 7.96 12.73 -5.45
C GLY A 164 8.80 11.45 -5.46
N PRO A 165 8.95 10.80 -6.64
CA PRO A 165 9.75 9.60 -6.79
C PRO A 165 11.21 9.82 -6.36
N GLY A 166 11.78 8.86 -5.63
CA GLY A 166 13.13 9.01 -5.08
C GLY A 166 14.24 8.80 -6.12
N GLU A 167 13.98 8.04 -7.18
CA GLU A 167 14.99 7.63 -8.14
C GLU A 167 15.64 8.75 -8.96
N PRO A 168 14.91 9.72 -9.54
CA PRO A 168 15.52 10.78 -10.34
C PRO A 168 16.34 11.77 -9.50
N GLY A 169 16.09 11.83 -8.18
CA GLY A 169 16.75 12.75 -7.26
C GLY A 169 17.96 12.20 -6.52
N LEU A 170 18.06 10.87 -6.43
CA LEU A 170 18.95 10.22 -5.48
C LEU A 170 20.42 10.63 -5.64
N SER A 171 20.95 10.65 -6.87
CA SER A 171 22.34 11.06 -7.13
C SER A 171 22.61 12.51 -6.74
N LYS A 172 21.63 13.41 -6.92
CA LYS A 172 21.76 14.82 -6.54
C LYS A 172 21.78 14.99 -5.02
N ILE A 173 20.85 14.30 -4.33
CA ILE A 173 20.77 14.33 -2.86
C ILE A 173 22.07 13.79 -2.27
N LEU A 174 22.49 12.60 -2.69
CA LEU A 174 23.72 11.98 -2.20
C LEU A 174 24.96 12.81 -2.54
N GLY A 175 25.00 13.44 -3.72
CA GLY A 175 26.12 14.28 -4.10
C GLY A 175 26.29 15.49 -3.19
N ARG A 176 25.17 16.13 -2.81
CA ARG A 176 25.16 17.22 -1.83
C ARG A 176 25.51 16.74 -0.43
N LEU A 177 24.92 15.62 0.03
CA LEU A 177 25.11 15.12 1.40
C LEU A 177 26.53 14.58 1.64
N LEU A 178 27.12 13.95 0.63
CA LEU A 178 28.40 13.23 0.76
C LEU A 178 29.59 14.00 0.17
N GLY A 179 29.36 15.22 -0.34
CA GLY A 179 30.40 16.09 -0.89
C GLY A 179 31.15 15.50 -2.08
N ARG A 180 30.54 14.58 -2.83
CA ARG A 180 31.18 13.92 -3.98
C ARG A 180 30.19 13.57 -5.09
N GLY A 181 30.63 13.62 -6.34
CA GLY A 181 29.80 13.22 -7.47
C GLY A 181 29.50 11.71 -7.46
N PHE A 182 28.29 11.35 -7.90
CA PHE A 182 27.93 9.98 -8.21
C PHE A 182 27.64 9.86 -9.70
N ALA A 183 27.99 8.71 -10.29
CA ALA A 183 27.63 8.42 -11.66
C ALA A 183 26.12 8.62 -11.85
N LYS A 184 25.73 9.25 -12.95
CA LYS A 184 24.32 9.39 -13.30
C LYS A 184 23.81 7.98 -13.63
N VAL A 185 22.92 7.46 -12.78
CA VAL A 185 22.11 6.29 -13.13
C VAL A 185 21.00 6.77 -14.05
N GLU A 186 20.62 5.98 -15.05
CA GLU A 186 19.55 6.35 -15.98
C GLU A 186 18.31 6.85 -15.25
N ASP A 187 17.77 7.96 -15.77
CA ASP A 187 16.54 8.55 -15.27
C ASP A 187 15.39 7.61 -15.67
N GLY A 188 14.67 7.10 -14.68
CA GLY A 188 13.62 6.11 -14.92
C GLY A 188 13.28 5.32 -13.66
N PRO A 189 12.18 4.57 -13.68
CA PRO A 189 11.81 3.69 -12.59
C PRO A 189 12.86 2.58 -12.40
N GLU A 190 13.24 2.31 -11.16
CA GLU A 190 14.03 1.13 -10.81
C GLU A 190 13.10 -0.07 -10.58
N TRP A 191 13.35 -1.16 -11.32
CA TRP A 191 12.51 -2.36 -11.37
C TRP A 191 13.16 -3.58 -10.73
N GLU A 192 14.48 -3.55 -10.49
CA GLU A 192 15.26 -4.68 -9.97
C GLU A 192 15.31 -4.69 -8.44
N PHE A 193 14.23 -4.21 -7.79
CA PHE A 193 14.14 -4.11 -6.34
C PHE A 193 13.98 -5.49 -5.65
N SER A 194 13.59 -6.54 -6.38
CA SER A 194 13.54 -7.92 -5.87
C SER A 194 14.90 -8.42 -5.39
N ALA A 195 15.98 -7.92 -5.99
CA ALA A 195 17.34 -8.21 -5.56
C ALA A 195 17.65 -7.65 -4.17
N CYS A 196 16.81 -6.76 -3.63
CA CYS A 196 16.96 -6.15 -2.30
C CYS A 196 16.02 -6.74 -1.25
N LEU A 197 15.29 -7.81 -1.56
CA LEU A 197 14.46 -8.53 -0.57
C LEU A 197 15.31 -9.18 0.53
N ASP A 198 16.59 -9.42 0.28
CA ASP A 198 17.57 -9.87 1.28
C ASP A 198 17.69 -8.91 2.47
N LEU A 199 17.43 -7.61 2.27
CA LEU A 199 17.43 -6.61 3.34
C LEU A 199 16.28 -6.79 4.34
N MET A 200 15.28 -7.59 4.02
CA MET A 200 14.09 -7.78 4.85
C MET A 200 14.19 -8.98 5.80
N GLY A 201 15.31 -9.72 5.78
CA GLY A 201 15.55 -10.89 6.61
C GLY A 201 14.81 -12.15 6.16
N ASN A 202 13.49 -12.09 5.97
CA ASN A 202 12.67 -13.21 5.48
C ASN A 202 11.70 -12.74 4.38
N ALA A 203 11.84 -13.30 3.18
CA ALA A 203 11.00 -12.97 2.03
C ALA A 203 9.99 -14.11 1.79
N SER A 204 8.80 -13.99 2.40
CA SER A 204 7.73 -15.00 2.26
C SER A 204 6.84 -14.80 1.02
N PHE A 205 6.94 -13.64 0.36
CA PHE A 205 6.19 -13.28 -0.84
C PHE A 205 6.96 -12.23 -1.65
N LEU A 206 6.63 -12.10 -2.94
CA LEU A 206 7.19 -11.12 -3.86
C LEU A 206 6.18 -9.98 -4.02
N PRO A 207 6.43 -8.78 -3.47
CA PRO A 207 5.68 -7.60 -3.86
C PRO A 207 6.08 -7.22 -5.29
N LEU A 208 5.16 -7.23 -6.23
CA LEU A 208 5.41 -7.02 -7.65
C LEU A 208 4.89 -5.66 -8.11
N LEU A 209 5.76 -4.93 -8.81
CA LEU A 209 5.41 -3.78 -9.64
C LEU A 209 5.74 -4.08 -11.10
N THR A 210 4.73 -3.99 -11.94
CA THR A 210 4.79 -4.09 -13.40
C THR A 210 4.41 -2.77 -14.09
N SER A 211 4.03 -1.76 -13.30
CA SER A 211 3.87 -0.37 -13.71
C SER A 211 3.94 0.55 -12.50
N ARG A 212 4.02 1.85 -12.76
CA ARG A 212 3.83 2.92 -11.78
C ARG A 212 2.85 3.96 -12.30
N GLY A 213 2.06 4.49 -11.37
CA GLY A 213 0.97 5.42 -11.66
C GLY A 213 -0.25 4.76 -12.27
N CYS A 214 -1.29 5.56 -12.47
CA CYS A 214 -2.57 5.12 -13.00
C CYS A 214 -3.01 6.07 -14.13
N PRO A 215 -3.56 5.56 -15.25
CA PRO A 215 -4.14 6.40 -16.28
C PRO A 215 -5.46 7.06 -15.83
N MET A 216 -6.11 6.52 -14.79
CA MET A 216 -7.34 7.09 -14.24
C MET A 216 -7.06 8.39 -13.45
N ARG A 217 -8.10 9.21 -13.29
CA ARG A 217 -8.06 10.48 -12.56
C ARG A 217 -9.18 10.54 -11.52
N CYS A 218 -9.26 9.50 -10.70
CA CYS A 218 -10.32 9.39 -9.69
C CYS A 218 -10.21 10.55 -8.68
N SER A 219 -11.32 11.24 -8.40
CA SER A 219 -11.32 12.46 -7.60
C SER A 219 -10.85 12.24 -6.15
N TYR A 220 -10.95 11.01 -5.64
CA TYR A 220 -10.58 10.60 -4.28
C TYR A 220 -9.17 9.99 -4.18
N CYS A 221 -8.43 9.84 -5.28
CA CYS A 221 -7.17 9.09 -5.31
C CYS A 221 -5.95 10.00 -5.55
N ALA A 222 -4.85 9.72 -4.84
CA ALA A 222 -3.60 10.46 -4.97
C ALA A 222 -2.69 9.99 -6.12
N SER A 223 -2.98 8.87 -6.79
CA SER A 223 -2.07 8.22 -7.73
C SER A 223 -1.53 9.18 -8.79
N ALA A 224 -2.39 9.98 -9.43
CA ALA A 224 -1.98 10.95 -10.45
C ALA A 224 -1.14 12.14 -9.91
N ARG A 225 -1.17 12.39 -8.59
CA ARG A 225 -0.32 13.39 -7.94
C ARG A 225 1.05 12.82 -7.59
N LEU A 226 1.07 11.58 -7.10
CA LEU A 226 2.30 10.87 -6.72
C LEU A 226 3.09 10.43 -7.96
N PHE A 227 2.38 9.97 -8.98
CA PHE A 227 2.91 9.48 -10.25
C PHE A 227 2.10 10.09 -11.40
N PRO A 228 2.49 11.29 -11.90
CA PRO A 228 1.74 12.01 -12.93
C PRO A 228 1.59 11.27 -14.26
N ARG A 229 2.50 10.33 -14.53
CA ARG A 229 2.51 9.51 -15.75
C ARG A 229 2.39 8.04 -15.38
N PHE A 230 1.68 7.31 -16.23
CA PHE A 230 1.69 5.86 -16.22
C PHE A 230 2.95 5.38 -16.93
N VAL A 231 3.75 4.56 -16.26
CA VAL A 231 4.98 3.98 -16.82
C VAL A 231 4.92 2.47 -16.64
N ALA A 232 4.91 1.73 -17.75
CA ALA A 232 4.92 0.28 -17.74
C ALA A 232 6.33 -0.29 -17.62
N ARG A 233 6.47 -1.38 -16.87
CA ARG A 233 7.62 -2.28 -16.94
C ARG A 233 7.41 -3.24 -18.11
N PRO A 234 8.44 -3.55 -18.93
CA PRO A 234 8.32 -4.60 -19.92
C PRO A 234 7.91 -5.93 -19.29
N ALA A 235 6.99 -6.66 -19.94
CA ALA A 235 6.46 -7.92 -19.41
C ALA A 235 7.56 -8.96 -19.15
N GLN A 236 8.52 -9.08 -20.06
CA GLN A 236 9.65 -10.01 -19.93
C GLN A 236 10.50 -9.70 -18.70
N ASP A 237 10.70 -8.41 -18.37
CA ASP A 237 11.45 -7.99 -17.19
C ASP A 237 10.72 -8.38 -15.91
N ALA A 238 9.39 -8.24 -15.87
CA ALA A 238 8.58 -8.69 -14.75
C ALA A 238 8.67 -10.21 -14.54
N VAL A 239 8.62 -11.00 -15.63
CA VAL A 239 8.76 -12.46 -15.57
C VAL A 239 10.15 -12.86 -15.07
N ARG A 240 11.23 -12.21 -15.54
CA ARG A 240 12.60 -12.46 -15.03
C ARG A 240 12.72 -12.14 -13.55
N CYS A 241 12.11 -11.05 -13.09
CA CYS A 241 12.09 -10.68 -11.67
C CYS A 241 11.39 -11.72 -10.79
N ILE A 242 10.27 -12.27 -11.27
CA ILE A 242 9.55 -13.37 -10.60
C ILE A 242 10.44 -14.62 -10.54
N GLU A 243 11.06 -15.00 -11.65
CA GLU A 243 11.97 -16.15 -11.73
C GLU A 243 13.16 -16.03 -10.78
N GLN A 244 13.79 -14.85 -10.71
CA GLN A 244 14.89 -14.60 -9.78
C GLN A 244 14.44 -14.70 -8.32
N ALA A 245 13.29 -14.13 -7.98
CA ALA A 245 12.76 -14.19 -6.62
C ALA A 245 12.43 -15.64 -6.20
N LEU A 246 11.87 -16.43 -7.13
CA LEU A 246 11.64 -17.86 -6.97
C LEU A 246 12.94 -18.61 -6.69
N GLN A 247 13.97 -18.42 -7.53
CA GLN A 247 15.24 -19.14 -7.41
C GLN A 247 16.02 -18.75 -6.17
N GLN A 248 16.01 -17.46 -5.80
CA GLN A 248 16.80 -16.94 -4.69
C GLN A 248 16.14 -17.16 -3.33
N TYR A 249 14.81 -17.05 -3.24
CA TYR A 249 14.09 -17.03 -1.97
C TYR A 249 13.05 -18.15 -1.82
N GLY A 250 12.77 -18.94 -2.86
CA GLY A 250 11.76 -20.00 -2.82
C GLY A 250 10.32 -19.50 -2.67
N ILE A 251 10.08 -18.22 -3.01
CA ILE A 251 8.79 -17.56 -2.83
C ILE A 251 7.73 -18.13 -3.77
N GLN A 252 6.55 -18.44 -3.26
CA GLN A 252 5.42 -18.91 -4.06
C GLN A 252 4.29 -17.88 -4.21
N ASP A 253 4.23 -16.88 -3.35
CA ASP A 253 3.18 -15.86 -3.35
C ASP A 253 3.66 -14.59 -4.06
N VAL A 254 2.93 -14.15 -5.09
CA VAL A 254 3.19 -12.92 -5.86
C VAL A 254 2.07 -11.92 -5.58
N VAL A 255 2.43 -10.74 -5.08
CA VAL A 255 1.47 -9.73 -4.64
C VAL A 255 1.60 -8.48 -5.50
N VAL A 256 0.60 -8.21 -6.33
CA VAL A 256 0.61 -7.10 -7.27
C VAL A 256 0.25 -5.79 -6.56
N TYR A 257 1.11 -4.78 -6.72
CA TYR A 257 0.95 -3.44 -6.15
C TYR A 257 0.79 -2.32 -7.18
N ASP A 258 0.71 -2.65 -8.47
CA ASP A 258 0.38 -1.70 -9.52
C ASP A 258 -0.92 -0.97 -9.23
N ASP A 259 -0.92 0.36 -9.37
CA ASP A 259 -2.18 1.12 -9.33
C ASP A 259 -3.15 0.68 -10.43
N ALA A 260 -2.64 0.20 -11.58
CA ALA A 260 -3.43 -0.20 -12.74
C ALA A 260 -2.86 -1.44 -13.45
N PHE A 261 -2.77 -2.58 -12.75
CA PHE A 261 -2.20 -3.83 -13.29
C PHE A 261 -2.78 -4.23 -14.65
N LEU A 262 -4.11 -4.25 -14.77
CA LEU A 262 -4.82 -4.73 -15.96
C LEU A 262 -4.99 -3.67 -17.05
N TYR A 263 -4.51 -2.44 -16.84
CA TYR A 263 -4.51 -1.45 -17.91
C TYR A 263 -3.58 -1.92 -19.02
N ASP A 264 -4.07 -1.89 -20.26
CA ASP A 264 -3.35 -2.39 -21.44
C ASP A 264 -2.92 -3.86 -21.27
N ALA A 265 -3.85 -4.70 -20.81
CA ALA A 265 -3.57 -6.08 -20.43
C ALA A 265 -2.90 -6.90 -21.55
N ALA A 266 -3.28 -6.68 -22.81
CA ALA A 266 -2.72 -7.41 -23.97
C ALA A 266 -1.20 -7.24 -24.09
N SER A 267 -0.69 -6.04 -23.86
CA SER A 267 0.75 -5.74 -23.95
C SER A 267 1.48 -5.89 -22.62
N ARG A 268 0.77 -6.06 -21.51
CA ARG A 268 1.33 -6.07 -20.15
C ARG A 268 0.96 -7.30 -19.34
N ALA A 269 -0.23 -7.32 -18.75
CA ALA A 269 -0.62 -8.33 -17.78
C ALA A 269 -0.72 -9.72 -18.41
N LEU A 270 -1.34 -9.86 -19.58
CA LEU A 270 -1.57 -11.16 -20.23
C LEU A 270 -0.26 -11.90 -20.54
N PRO A 271 0.76 -11.28 -21.19
CA PRO A 271 2.05 -11.95 -21.41
C PRO A 271 2.74 -12.39 -20.10
N ILE A 272 2.62 -11.61 -19.03
CA ILE A 272 3.19 -11.97 -17.72
C ILE A 272 2.46 -13.20 -17.16
N LEU A 273 1.13 -13.15 -17.11
CA LEU A 273 0.31 -14.22 -16.55
C LEU A 273 0.43 -15.53 -17.33
N GLN A 274 0.45 -15.45 -18.67
CA GLN A 274 0.61 -16.62 -19.55
C GLN A 274 1.98 -17.27 -19.35
N ALA A 275 3.07 -16.49 -19.41
CA ALA A 275 4.41 -17.01 -19.20
C ALA A 275 4.59 -17.63 -17.80
N CYS A 276 4.03 -17.01 -16.76
CA CYS A 276 4.09 -17.53 -15.41
C CYS A 276 3.24 -18.79 -15.22
N ALA A 277 2.05 -18.88 -15.84
CA ALA A 277 1.21 -20.08 -15.77
C ALA A 277 1.90 -21.30 -16.40
N GLU A 278 2.63 -21.10 -17.50
CA GLU A 278 3.36 -22.16 -18.21
C GLU A 278 4.62 -22.59 -17.45
N ARG A 279 5.39 -21.63 -16.94
CA ARG A 279 6.73 -21.88 -16.36
C ARG A 279 6.70 -22.16 -14.87
N PHE A 280 5.75 -21.55 -14.15
CA PHE A 280 5.70 -21.53 -12.69
C PHE A 280 4.25 -21.79 -12.18
N PRO A 281 3.65 -22.95 -12.51
CA PRO A 281 2.23 -23.22 -12.24
C PRO A 281 1.85 -23.31 -10.75
N HIS A 282 2.84 -23.32 -9.86
CA HIS A 282 2.66 -23.37 -8.40
C HIS A 282 2.56 -21.98 -7.76
N LEU A 283 2.72 -20.89 -8.53
CA LEU A 283 2.58 -19.54 -8.01
C LEU A 283 1.15 -19.25 -7.56
N ARG A 284 1.03 -18.51 -6.46
CA ARG A 284 -0.22 -17.94 -5.95
C ARG A 284 -0.21 -16.44 -6.14
N TRP A 285 -1.22 -15.90 -6.80
CA TRP A 285 -1.30 -14.47 -7.11
C TRP A 285 -2.33 -13.75 -6.23
N HIS A 286 -1.93 -12.56 -5.78
CA HIS A 286 -2.76 -11.71 -4.93
C HIS A 286 -2.78 -10.28 -5.47
N ALA A 287 -3.98 -9.71 -5.59
CA ALA A 287 -4.19 -8.29 -5.91
C ALA A 287 -4.98 -7.62 -4.78
N PRO A 288 -4.31 -7.19 -3.68
CA PRO A 288 -4.98 -6.64 -2.50
C PRO A 288 -5.41 -5.18 -2.65
N ASN A 289 -4.80 -4.42 -3.57
CA ASN A 289 -4.99 -2.98 -3.76
C ASN A 289 -6.18 -2.60 -4.66
N GLY A 290 -6.80 -3.58 -5.34
CA GLY A 290 -7.99 -3.38 -6.15
C GLY A 290 -7.70 -3.29 -7.65
N LEU A 291 -8.14 -4.30 -8.39
CA LEU A 291 -8.10 -4.32 -9.84
C LEU A 291 -9.21 -3.43 -10.41
N HIS A 292 -8.90 -2.82 -11.56
CA HIS A 292 -9.87 -2.05 -12.33
C HIS A 292 -10.88 -3.00 -12.98
N VAL A 293 -12.12 -2.91 -12.51
CA VAL A 293 -13.25 -3.77 -12.92
C VAL A 293 -13.37 -3.87 -14.44
N ARG A 294 -13.32 -2.74 -15.15
CA ARG A 294 -13.51 -2.70 -16.61
C ARG A 294 -12.52 -3.51 -17.44
N TYR A 295 -11.35 -3.83 -16.91
CA TYR A 295 -10.32 -4.57 -17.63
C TYR A 295 -10.41 -6.08 -17.39
N ILE A 296 -11.40 -6.56 -16.62
CA ILE A 296 -11.66 -7.98 -16.41
C ILE A 296 -12.49 -8.52 -17.57
N THR A 297 -11.82 -8.78 -18.70
CA THR A 297 -12.42 -9.52 -19.82
C THR A 297 -12.41 -11.02 -19.55
N ARG A 298 -13.12 -11.80 -20.37
CA ARG A 298 -13.07 -13.27 -20.31
C ARG A 298 -11.64 -13.81 -20.45
N GLU A 299 -10.85 -13.25 -21.37
CA GLU A 299 -9.45 -13.63 -21.58
C GLU A 299 -8.60 -13.37 -20.33
N VAL A 300 -8.73 -12.16 -19.76
CA VAL A 300 -8.02 -11.79 -18.53
C VAL A 300 -8.41 -12.69 -17.37
N ALA A 301 -9.70 -12.98 -17.19
CA ALA A 301 -10.18 -13.87 -16.14
C ALA A 301 -9.61 -15.30 -16.28
N LEU A 302 -9.59 -15.85 -17.49
CA LEU A 302 -8.99 -17.17 -17.76
C LEU A 302 -7.47 -17.18 -17.50
N ALA A 303 -6.76 -16.13 -17.92
CA ALA A 303 -5.32 -16.00 -17.67
C ALA A 303 -5.03 -15.91 -16.16
N MET A 304 -5.80 -15.11 -15.41
CA MET A 304 -5.70 -15.02 -13.96
C MET A 304 -5.94 -16.37 -13.29
N LYS A 305 -6.94 -17.15 -13.74
CA LYS A 305 -7.21 -18.47 -13.18
C LYS A 305 -6.03 -19.41 -13.41
N ARG A 306 -5.53 -19.48 -14.65
CA ARG A 306 -4.39 -20.34 -15.04
C ARG A 306 -3.11 -19.97 -14.30
N ALA A 307 -2.89 -18.68 -14.05
CA ALA A 307 -1.71 -18.20 -13.31
C ALA A 307 -1.78 -18.47 -11.80
N GLY A 308 -2.93 -18.86 -11.25
CA GLY A 308 -3.07 -19.19 -9.82
C GLY A 308 -3.52 -18.03 -8.94
N PHE A 309 -4.36 -17.10 -9.42
CA PHE A 309 -4.92 -16.07 -8.54
C PHE A 309 -5.76 -16.67 -7.39
N GLU A 310 -5.44 -16.27 -6.17
CA GLU A 310 -6.20 -16.66 -4.97
C GLU A 310 -6.95 -15.49 -4.35
N THR A 311 -6.41 -14.27 -4.46
CA THR A 311 -7.02 -13.06 -3.91
C THR A 311 -7.23 -12.01 -4.99
N ILE A 312 -8.50 -11.74 -5.29
CA ILE A 312 -8.93 -10.73 -6.26
C ILE A 312 -9.76 -9.69 -5.51
N ARG A 313 -9.22 -8.47 -5.41
CA ARG A 313 -9.99 -7.32 -4.98
C ARG A 313 -10.38 -6.52 -6.21
N LEU A 314 -11.64 -6.12 -6.30
CA LEU A 314 -12.18 -5.29 -7.37
C LEU A 314 -12.44 -3.90 -6.81
N GLY A 315 -11.89 -2.86 -7.43
CA GLY A 315 -12.14 -1.48 -7.02
C GLY A 315 -13.43 -0.95 -7.65
N LEU A 316 -14.58 -1.23 -7.02
CA LEU A 316 -15.90 -0.75 -7.45
C LEU A 316 -16.22 0.61 -6.83
N GLU A 317 -15.89 0.81 -5.57
CA GLU A 317 -16.11 2.01 -4.74
C GLU A 317 -17.58 2.38 -4.48
N SER A 318 -18.44 2.36 -5.50
CA SER A 318 -19.89 2.54 -5.38
C SER A 318 -20.60 1.86 -6.56
N SER A 319 -21.85 1.47 -6.36
CA SER A 319 -22.72 0.93 -7.40
C SER A 319 -23.50 2.02 -8.14
N ALA A 320 -23.38 3.30 -7.75
CA ALA A 320 -24.08 4.40 -8.40
C ALA A 320 -23.32 4.92 -9.63
N ASP A 321 -23.90 4.83 -10.83
CA ASP A 321 -23.25 5.34 -12.06
C ASP A 321 -22.97 6.86 -12.00
N ALA A 322 -23.81 7.61 -11.26
CA ALA A 322 -23.61 9.04 -11.03
C ALA A 322 -22.35 9.32 -10.18
N PHE A 323 -21.96 8.40 -9.29
CA PHE A 323 -20.68 8.50 -8.58
C PHE A 323 -19.54 8.38 -9.59
N HIS A 324 -19.53 7.30 -10.38
CA HIS A 324 -18.48 7.06 -11.38
C HIS A 324 -18.29 8.20 -12.35
N ARG A 325 -19.39 8.75 -12.91
CA ARG A 325 -19.30 9.91 -13.82
C ARG A 325 -18.63 11.12 -13.17
N ARG A 326 -18.93 11.42 -11.89
CA ARG A 326 -18.33 12.57 -11.20
C ARG A 326 -16.89 12.30 -10.75
N THR A 327 -16.52 11.05 -10.51
CA THR A 327 -15.21 10.67 -9.96
C THR A 327 -14.27 10.09 -11.02
N GLY A 328 -14.37 10.53 -12.28
CA GLY A 328 -13.41 10.21 -13.34
C GLY A 328 -13.72 8.99 -14.20
N GLY A 329 -14.93 8.44 -14.12
CA GLY A 329 -15.44 7.41 -15.04
C GLY A 329 -14.69 6.09 -14.98
N LYS A 330 -14.17 5.71 -13.80
CA LYS A 330 -13.35 4.50 -13.59
C LYS A 330 -14.08 3.22 -13.98
N THR A 331 -15.34 3.08 -13.58
CA THR A 331 -16.17 1.92 -13.94
C THR A 331 -17.69 2.22 -13.91
N GLY A 332 -18.54 1.19 -13.86
CA GLY A 332 -20.00 1.28 -13.75
C GLY A 332 -20.64 -0.08 -13.43
N ARG A 333 -21.97 -0.10 -13.17
CA ARG A 333 -22.69 -1.33 -12.74
C ARG A 333 -22.55 -2.48 -13.72
N GLN A 334 -22.77 -2.20 -15.01
CA GLN A 334 -22.76 -3.24 -16.03
C GLN A 334 -21.38 -3.86 -16.23
N GLU A 335 -20.33 -3.03 -16.23
CA GLU A 335 -18.94 -3.50 -16.27
C GLU A 335 -18.62 -4.40 -15.04
N PHE A 336 -19.15 -4.06 -13.86
CA PHE A 336 -18.99 -4.89 -12.66
C PHE A 336 -19.68 -6.25 -12.78
N ILE A 337 -20.93 -6.27 -13.22
CA ILE A 337 -21.67 -7.53 -13.44
C ILE A 337 -20.92 -8.41 -14.44
N SER A 338 -20.49 -7.84 -15.57
CA SER A 338 -19.73 -8.57 -16.59
C SER A 338 -18.39 -9.09 -16.03
N ALA A 339 -17.65 -8.28 -15.27
CA ALA A 339 -16.39 -8.69 -14.65
C ALA A 339 -16.57 -9.87 -13.68
N VAL A 340 -17.59 -9.81 -12.81
CA VAL A 340 -17.87 -10.92 -11.88
C VAL A 340 -18.32 -12.17 -12.62
N SER A 341 -19.13 -12.04 -13.68
CA SER A 341 -19.49 -13.18 -14.53
C SER A 341 -18.25 -13.80 -15.18
N HIS A 342 -17.37 -13.01 -15.80
CA HIS A 342 -16.14 -13.53 -16.42
C HIS A 342 -15.25 -14.27 -15.42
N LEU A 343 -15.12 -13.76 -14.19
CA LEU A 343 -14.38 -14.42 -13.12
C LEU A 343 -15.03 -15.74 -12.70
N ARG A 344 -16.35 -15.74 -12.50
CA ARG A 344 -17.09 -16.96 -12.15
C ARG A 344 -16.97 -18.02 -13.25
N ASP A 345 -17.14 -17.62 -14.51
CA ASP A 345 -17.08 -18.52 -15.67
C ASP A 345 -15.66 -19.08 -15.87
N ALA A 346 -14.63 -18.35 -15.42
CA ALA A 346 -13.24 -18.84 -15.35
C ALA A 346 -12.98 -19.76 -14.13
N GLY A 347 -13.96 -19.97 -13.25
CA GLY A 347 -13.86 -20.86 -12.08
C GLY A 347 -13.39 -20.18 -10.80
N PHE A 348 -13.52 -18.86 -10.67
CA PHE A 348 -13.37 -18.18 -9.39
C PHE A 348 -14.65 -18.26 -8.55
N THR A 349 -14.49 -18.25 -7.23
CA THR A 349 -15.61 -18.25 -6.29
C THR A 349 -15.62 -16.99 -5.44
N ALA A 350 -16.68 -16.78 -4.66
CA ALA A 350 -16.77 -15.71 -3.66
C ALA A 350 -15.64 -15.76 -2.60
N LYS A 351 -14.93 -16.89 -2.46
CA LYS A 351 -13.72 -16.97 -1.60
C LYS A 351 -12.55 -16.17 -2.18
N ASN A 352 -12.46 -16.09 -3.50
CA ASN A 352 -11.37 -15.40 -4.20
C ASN A 352 -11.69 -13.92 -4.46
N VAL A 353 -12.95 -13.62 -4.78
CA VAL A 353 -13.37 -12.33 -5.33
C VAL A 353 -14.10 -11.49 -4.28
N ALA A 354 -13.64 -10.27 -4.09
CA ALA A 354 -14.34 -9.27 -3.29
C ALA A 354 -14.27 -7.89 -3.95
N ALA A 355 -15.25 -7.05 -3.66
CA ALA A 355 -15.28 -5.68 -4.15
C ALA A 355 -15.11 -4.68 -3.02
N TYR A 356 -14.19 -3.73 -3.18
CA TYR A 356 -14.11 -2.58 -2.30
C TYR A 356 -15.25 -1.61 -2.58
N LEU A 357 -15.87 -1.14 -1.50
CA LEU A 357 -16.88 -0.09 -1.48
C LEU A 357 -16.36 1.02 -0.57
N LEU A 358 -16.26 2.25 -1.10
CA LEU A 358 -15.86 3.39 -0.30
C LEU A 358 -17.01 3.78 0.62
N VAL A 359 -16.69 4.00 1.89
CA VAL A 359 -17.66 4.46 2.90
C VAL A 359 -17.15 5.70 3.64
N GLY A 360 -18.06 6.57 4.04
CA GLY A 360 -17.71 7.82 4.74
C GLY A 360 -17.22 8.92 3.79
N LEU A 361 -17.64 8.87 2.53
CA LEU A 361 -17.43 9.96 1.57
C LEU A 361 -18.32 11.17 1.92
N PRO A 362 -17.91 12.41 1.55
CA PRO A 362 -18.77 13.58 1.68
C PRO A 362 -20.14 13.34 1.00
N THR A 363 -21.24 13.66 1.67
CA THR A 363 -22.64 13.49 1.18
C THR A 363 -23.12 12.06 0.97
N GLN A 364 -22.34 11.05 1.35
CA GLN A 364 -22.76 9.67 1.21
C GLN A 364 -23.73 9.29 2.34
N THR A 365 -24.91 8.81 1.97
CA THR A 365 -25.96 8.41 2.93
C THR A 365 -25.86 6.95 3.31
N ARG A 366 -26.49 6.57 4.43
CA ARG A 366 -26.63 5.15 4.83
C ARG A 366 -27.28 4.30 3.74
N ALA A 367 -28.36 4.80 3.15
CA ALA A 367 -29.09 4.09 2.10
C ALA A 367 -28.24 3.79 0.86
N GLN A 368 -27.33 4.70 0.50
CA GLN A 368 -26.38 4.46 -0.61
C GLN A 368 -25.38 3.35 -0.26
N ILE A 369 -24.87 3.32 0.98
CA ILE A 369 -23.95 2.29 1.43
C ILE A 369 -24.65 0.92 1.47
N GLU A 370 -25.91 0.87 1.90
CA GLU A 370 -26.73 -0.34 1.90
C GLU A 370 -27.02 -0.85 0.48
N ASP A 371 -27.42 0.02 -0.45
CA ASP A 371 -27.62 -0.38 -1.85
C ASP A 371 -26.33 -0.88 -2.50
N ASP A 372 -25.20 -0.21 -2.24
CA ASP A 372 -23.89 -0.63 -2.74
C ASP A 372 -23.51 -2.03 -2.24
N VAL A 373 -23.76 -2.32 -0.96
CA VAL A 373 -23.53 -3.64 -0.36
C VAL A 373 -24.44 -4.70 -0.97
N ASP A 374 -25.75 -4.42 -1.04
CA ASP A 374 -26.73 -5.36 -1.56
C ASP A 374 -26.50 -5.62 -3.07
N PHE A 375 -26.08 -4.62 -3.84
CA PHE A 375 -25.69 -4.76 -5.24
C PHE A 375 -24.52 -5.75 -5.41
N VAL A 376 -23.44 -5.58 -4.64
CA VAL A 376 -22.26 -6.44 -4.73
C VAL A 376 -22.60 -7.89 -4.37
N LEU A 377 -23.42 -8.11 -3.34
CA LEU A 377 -23.89 -9.43 -2.95
C LEU A 377 -24.73 -10.09 -4.05
N ARG A 378 -25.70 -9.36 -4.63
CA ARG A 378 -26.52 -9.86 -5.74
C ARG A 378 -25.69 -10.20 -6.97
N ALA A 379 -24.62 -9.46 -7.22
CA ALA A 379 -23.70 -9.75 -8.33
C ALA A 379 -22.81 -10.98 -8.09
N GLY A 380 -22.76 -11.54 -6.87
CA GLY A 380 -22.01 -12.74 -6.55
C GLY A 380 -20.58 -12.50 -6.05
N ALA A 381 -20.27 -11.31 -5.55
CA ALA A 381 -18.98 -10.97 -4.95
C ALA A 381 -19.13 -10.61 -3.46
N ALA A 382 -18.03 -10.74 -2.69
CA ALA A 382 -18.03 -10.33 -1.29
C ALA A 382 -17.77 -8.82 -1.12
N PRO A 383 -18.67 -8.03 -0.50
CA PRO A 383 -18.40 -6.62 -0.23
C PRO A 383 -17.28 -6.43 0.81
N LYS A 384 -16.46 -5.41 0.62
CA LYS A 384 -15.48 -4.92 1.59
C LYS A 384 -15.60 -3.42 1.74
N LEU A 385 -16.06 -2.98 2.90
CA LEU A 385 -16.11 -1.57 3.23
C LEU A 385 -14.68 -1.04 3.44
N ALA A 386 -14.31 -0.05 2.66
CA ALA A 386 -13.05 0.68 2.74
C ALA A 386 -13.37 2.12 3.17
N GLU A 387 -13.04 2.48 4.40
CA GLU A 387 -13.29 3.84 4.88
C GLU A 387 -12.46 4.87 4.10
N TYR A 388 -13.13 5.96 3.72
CA TYR A 388 -12.51 7.08 3.03
C TYR A 388 -11.54 7.82 3.96
N SER A 389 -10.30 7.98 3.48
CA SER A 389 -9.31 8.89 4.04
C SER A 389 -9.23 10.12 3.14
N PRO A 390 -9.43 11.35 3.66
CA PRO A 390 -9.25 12.56 2.88
C PRO A 390 -7.76 12.75 2.58
N ILE A 391 -7.43 12.88 1.30
CA ILE A 391 -6.06 12.99 0.84
C ILE A 391 -5.81 14.43 0.35
N PRO A 392 -4.83 15.16 0.94
CA PRO A 392 -4.47 16.50 0.53
C PRO A 392 -4.24 16.66 -0.98
N GLY A 393 -4.87 17.69 -1.55
CA GLY A 393 -4.71 18.06 -2.96
C GLY A 393 -5.44 17.16 -3.97
N THR A 394 -6.18 16.13 -3.54
CA THR A 394 -7.11 15.41 -4.43
C THR A 394 -8.32 16.27 -4.77
N ALA A 395 -9.05 15.97 -5.85
CA ALA A 395 -10.21 16.78 -6.23
C ALA A 395 -11.35 16.73 -5.20
N LEU A 396 -11.46 15.64 -4.42
CA LEU A 396 -12.43 15.50 -3.34
C LEU A 396 -12.01 16.22 -2.04
N TRP A 397 -10.75 16.67 -1.95
CA TRP A 397 -10.20 17.33 -0.76
C TRP A 397 -11.06 18.52 -0.30
N GLU A 398 -11.37 19.43 -1.22
CA GLU A 398 -12.16 20.63 -0.92
C GLU A 398 -13.56 20.30 -0.39
N ALA A 399 -14.18 19.24 -0.93
CA ALA A 399 -15.47 18.78 -0.45
C ALA A 399 -15.37 18.18 0.96
N ALA A 400 -14.29 17.44 1.25
CA ALA A 400 -14.00 16.92 2.58
C ALA A 400 -13.74 18.04 3.59
N VAL A 401 -12.99 19.08 3.23
CA VAL A 401 -12.70 20.24 4.10
C VAL A 401 -13.99 21.01 4.43
N ARG A 402 -14.89 21.22 3.46
CA ARG A 402 -16.15 21.93 3.71
C ARG A 402 -17.11 21.18 4.64
N ARG A 403 -17.07 19.85 4.64
CA ARG A 403 -17.95 18.99 5.46
C ARG A 403 -17.21 18.28 6.59
N ARG A 404 -16.18 18.93 7.12
CA ARG A 404 -15.24 18.31 8.06
C ARG A 404 -15.82 18.25 9.47
N ARG A 405 -15.77 17.07 10.08
CA ARG A 405 -15.99 16.89 11.54
C ARG A 405 -14.79 17.40 12.37
N TYR A 406 -13.63 17.50 11.73
CA TYR A 406 -12.35 17.81 12.35
C TYR A 406 -11.55 18.78 11.47
N ASP A 407 -10.53 19.43 12.01
CA ASP A 407 -9.68 20.32 11.23
C ASP A 407 -8.66 19.56 10.35
N ILE A 408 -9.16 18.83 9.35
CA ILE A 408 -8.34 18.04 8.43
C ILE A 408 -7.36 18.90 7.63
N ALA A 409 -7.59 20.21 7.50
CA ALA A 409 -6.71 21.06 6.71
C ALA A 409 -5.34 21.28 7.40
N ASN A 410 -5.33 21.35 8.73
CA ASN A 410 -4.14 21.72 9.50
C ASN A 410 -3.57 20.57 10.33
N GLU A 411 -4.37 19.57 10.68
CA GLU A 411 -3.92 18.43 11.50
C GLU A 411 -4.07 17.11 10.73
N PRO A 412 -2.95 16.54 10.21
CA PRO A 412 -2.99 15.33 9.42
C PRO A 412 -3.50 14.11 10.16
N LEU A 413 -3.48 14.05 11.49
CA LEU A 413 -4.08 12.93 12.25
C LEU A 413 -5.55 12.74 11.90
N PHE A 414 -6.26 13.81 11.50
CA PHE A 414 -7.66 13.73 11.09
C PHE A 414 -7.86 13.16 9.68
N HIS A 415 -6.79 12.90 8.91
CA HIS A 415 -6.89 12.12 7.68
C HIS A 415 -7.17 10.63 7.93
N ASN A 416 -7.01 10.17 9.17
CA ASN A 416 -7.22 8.77 9.51
C ASN A 416 -8.68 8.35 9.26
N CYS A 417 -8.86 7.35 8.39
CA CYS A 417 -10.18 6.88 7.98
C CYS A 417 -11.01 6.27 9.13
N THR A 418 -10.36 5.84 10.23
CA THR A 418 -11.04 5.38 11.45
C THR A 418 -11.94 6.46 12.06
N LEU A 419 -11.62 7.73 11.81
CA LEU A 419 -12.34 8.89 12.35
C LEU A 419 -13.55 9.28 11.52
N LEU A 420 -13.71 8.71 10.32
CA LEU A 420 -14.76 9.07 9.37
C LEU A 420 -14.86 10.60 9.16
N PRO A 421 -13.74 11.26 8.85
CA PRO A 421 -13.60 12.72 9.02
C PRO A 421 -14.52 13.55 8.11
N ALA A 422 -15.00 12.96 7.02
CA ALA A 422 -15.86 13.59 6.01
C ALA A 422 -17.24 12.93 5.90
N ALA A 423 -17.59 12.02 6.81
CA ALA A 423 -18.84 11.29 6.79
C ALA A 423 -19.99 12.12 7.41
N GLU A 424 -21.18 12.02 6.82
CA GLU A 424 -22.42 12.54 7.41
C GLU A 424 -22.64 11.93 8.81
N GLU A 425 -23.28 12.65 9.73
CA GLU A 425 -23.44 12.24 11.15
C GLU A 425 -23.99 10.81 11.29
N GLU A 426 -24.97 10.46 10.44
CA GLU A 426 -25.56 9.13 10.40
C GLU A 426 -24.55 8.02 10.03
N VAL A 427 -23.52 8.29 9.22
CA VAL A 427 -22.52 7.28 8.87
C VAL A 427 -21.45 7.27 9.97
N ASP A 428 -21.69 6.48 11.01
CA ASP A 428 -20.82 6.35 12.18
C ASP A 428 -20.19 4.95 12.31
N SER A 429 -19.32 4.80 13.31
CA SER A 429 -18.62 3.54 13.57
C SER A 429 -19.55 2.38 13.95
N ARG A 430 -20.73 2.67 14.53
CA ARG A 430 -21.72 1.66 14.93
C ARG A 430 -22.41 1.12 13.69
N PHE A 431 -22.92 2.01 12.85
CA PHE A 431 -23.49 1.66 11.56
C PHE A 431 -22.53 0.81 10.72
N LEU A 432 -21.26 1.22 10.59
CA LEU A 432 -20.28 0.44 9.83
C LEU A 432 -19.95 -0.92 10.48
N ALA A 433 -19.98 -1.02 11.82
CA ALA A 433 -19.82 -2.31 12.50
C ALA A 433 -21.01 -3.23 12.23
N ASP A 434 -22.23 -2.69 12.24
CA ASP A 434 -23.46 -3.43 11.96
C ASP A 434 -23.48 -3.94 10.52
N MET A 435 -23.11 -3.07 9.56
CA MET A 435 -22.96 -3.45 8.15
C MET A 435 -21.94 -4.56 7.94
N ARG A 436 -20.78 -4.50 8.60
CA ARG A 436 -19.77 -5.59 8.53
C ARG A 436 -20.29 -6.92 9.06
N ARG A 437 -21.10 -6.90 10.12
CA ARG A 437 -21.75 -8.11 10.66
C ARG A 437 -22.76 -8.67 9.65
N LYS A 438 -23.61 -7.82 9.06
CA LYS A 438 -24.55 -8.20 7.97
C LYS A 438 -23.82 -8.85 6.80
N ILE A 439 -22.76 -8.20 6.29
CA ILE A 439 -21.93 -8.72 5.20
C ILE A 439 -21.35 -10.09 5.54
N SER A 440 -20.77 -10.23 6.74
CA SER A 440 -20.13 -11.47 7.16
C SER A 440 -21.13 -12.63 7.25
N GLN A 441 -22.33 -12.39 7.78
CA GLN A 441 -23.41 -13.38 7.84
C GLN A 441 -23.87 -13.79 6.44
N GLN A 442 -24.10 -12.84 5.55
CA GLN A 442 -24.58 -13.13 4.19
C GLN A 442 -23.52 -13.86 3.34
N VAL A 443 -22.25 -13.45 3.43
CA VAL A 443 -21.16 -14.14 2.72
C VAL A 443 -21.01 -15.58 3.21
N LEU A 444 -21.15 -15.85 4.52
CA LEU A 444 -21.13 -17.21 5.05
C LEU A 444 -22.26 -18.07 4.47
N LEU A 445 -23.48 -17.55 4.41
CA LEU A 445 -24.63 -18.25 3.82
C LEU A 445 -24.41 -18.57 2.34
N THR A 446 -23.89 -17.62 1.55
CA THR A 446 -23.59 -17.84 0.12
C THR A 446 -22.50 -18.89 -0.08
N LEU A 447 -21.49 -18.92 0.80
CA LEU A 447 -20.40 -19.90 0.76
C LEU A 447 -20.84 -21.31 1.18
N GLN A 448 -21.85 -21.43 2.04
CA GLN A 448 -22.41 -22.72 2.46
C GLN A 448 -23.39 -23.29 1.42
N GLY A 449 -24.20 -22.44 0.77
CA GLY A 449 -25.16 -22.88 -0.25
C GLY A 449 -24.57 -23.41 -1.57
N HIS A 450 -23.26 -23.27 -1.79
CA HIS A 450 -22.55 -23.83 -2.96
C HIS A 450 -21.93 -25.22 -2.68
N VAL A 451 -22.23 -25.84 -1.52
CA VAL A 451 -21.77 -27.19 -1.18
C VAL A 451 -22.83 -28.26 -1.50
N ASP A 452 -24.09 -27.85 -1.71
CA ASP A 452 -25.24 -28.76 -1.91
C ASP A 452 -25.91 -28.68 -3.30
N THR A 453 -25.19 -28.23 -4.33
CA THR A 453 -25.62 -28.29 -5.74
C THR A 453 -24.44 -28.67 -6.62
#